data_AF-A0AAV2UTA6-F1
#
_entry.id   AF-A0AAV2UTA6-F1
#
_cell.length_a   1.000
_cell.length_b   1.000
_cell.length_c   1.000
_cell.angle_alpha   90.00
_cell.angle_beta   90.00
_cell.angle_gamma   90.00
#
_symmetry.space_group_name_H-M   'P 1'
#
loop_
_entity.id
_entity.type
_entity.pdbx_description
1 polymer ?
#
loop_
_entity_poly.entity_id
_entity_poly.type
_entity_poly.pdbx_seq_one_letter_code
_entity_poly.pdbx_strand_id
1 'polypeptide(L)'
;MKNAAIIKNRIFLNLDKPVKRFLASDKADTPMTAELYAEKDYEQLFLDFLSQATGSYDEQISMLIAELDSGADRVAQKLMSALYSPWQKNLFPKAIKTIANKAEEYPLMSDLLIKFCQQHVGSVDAVDDFGETALAKILKKDQQRKSPLLFLVKHGAKHCQLTSALQDSLIVNNSDIYNVAEDNTMDWISNCPQP
;
A
#
# COMPACT_ATOMS: atom_id res chain seq x y z
N MET A 1 12.40 -15.06 16.60
CA MET A 1 11.06 -14.96 17.22
C MET A 1 10.84 -13.69 18.06
N LYS A 2 11.73 -13.30 18.99
CA LYS A 2 11.53 -12.08 19.82
C LYS A 2 11.37 -10.79 19.00
N ASN A 3 12.18 -10.60 17.96
CA ASN A 3 12.15 -9.37 17.16
C ASN A 3 10.90 -9.25 16.28
N ALA A 4 10.41 -10.35 15.70
CA ALA A 4 9.15 -10.37 14.96
C ALA A 4 7.96 -9.96 15.84
N ALA A 5 7.95 -10.41 17.11
CA ALA A 5 6.94 -9.98 18.07
C ALA A 5 7.01 -8.49 18.39
N ILE A 6 8.21 -7.90 18.47
CA ILE A 6 8.39 -6.44 18.66
C ILE A 6 7.82 -5.68 17.45
N ILE A 7 8.22 -6.05 16.23
CA ILE A 7 7.74 -5.43 14.99
C ILE A 7 6.22 -5.50 14.92
N LYS A 8 5.65 -6.69 15.14
CA LYS A 8 4.21 -6.90 15.19
C LYS A 8 3.54 -5.99 16.21
N ASN A 9 4.00 -6.01 17.46
CA ASN A 9 3.37 -5.25 18.52
C ASN A 9 3.38 -3.76 18.23
N ARG A 10 4.41 -3.21 17.58
CA ARG A 10 4.45 -1.79 17.22
C ARG A 10 3.53 -1.44 16.05
N ILE A 11 3.51 -2.26 15.01
CA ILE A 11 2.69 -2.02 13.82
C ILE A 11 1.19 -2.17 14.15
N PHE A 12 0.83 -3.14 14.98
CA PHE A 12 -0.55 -3.44 15.31
C PHE A 12 -1.02 -2.84 16.65
N LEU A 13 -0.18 -2.03 17.31
CA LEU A 13 -0.57 -1.36 18.54
C LEU A 13 -1.74 -0.41 18.27
N ASN A 14 -2.77 -0.47 19.11
CA ASN A 14 -3.93 0.42 19.05
C ASN A 14 -4.66 0.44 17.68
N LEU A 15 -4.47 -0.56 16.84
CA LEU A 15 -5.31 -0.74 15.66
C LEU A 15 -6.64 -1.34 16.10
N ASP A 16 -7.73 -0.63 15.79
CA ASP A 16 -9.07 -1.21 15.91
C ASP A 16 -9.14 -2.43 15.01
N LYS A 17 -9.19 -3.61 15.64
CA LYS A 17 -9.43 -4.88 14.95
C LYS A 17 -10.77 -4.81 14.23
N PRO A 18 -10.96 -5.54 13.13
CA PRO A 18 -12.23 -5.54 12.39
C PRO A 18 -13.40 -5.83 13.35
N VAL A 19 -14.15 -4.79 13.68
CA VAL A 19 -15.30 -4.89 14.57
C VAL A 19 -16.48 -5.29 13.70
N LYS A 20 -17.20 -6.35 14.09
CA LYS A 20 -18.54 -6.61 13.56
C LYS A 20 -19.38 -5.37 13.84
N ARG A 21 -19.75 -4.63 12.81
CA ARG A 21 -20.69 -3.52 12.95
C ARG A 21 -22.02 -3.97 12.41
N PHE A 22 -23.01 -3.89 13.28
CA PHE A 22 -24.39 -4.06 12.87
C PHE A 22 -24.86 -2.75 12.26
N LEU A 23 -25.23 -2.75 10.98
CA LEU A 23 -25.96 -1.62 10.42
C LEU A 23 -27.34 -1.63 11.06
N ALA A 24 -27.63 -0.60 11.85
CA ALA A 24 -28.98 -0.37 12.35
C ALA A 24 -29.86 0.01 11.15
N SER A 25 -30.90 -0.77 10.90
CA SER A 25 -31.94 -0.34 9.98
C SER A 25 -32.81 0.71 10.65
N ASP A 26 -33.15 1.74 9.88
CA ASP A 26 -34.18 2.74 10.14
C ASP A 26 -35.61 2.19 10.06
N LYS A 27 -35.79 0.90 9.75
CA LYS A 27 -37.08 0.20 9.72
C LYS A 27 -37.13 -0.86 10.81
N ALA A 28 -38.18 -0.82 11.62
CA ALA A 28 -38.37 -1.66 12.80
C ALA A 28 -38.29 -3.18 12.54
N ASP A 29 -38.60 -3.64 11.31
CA ASP A 29 -38.69 -5.06 10.96
C ASP A 29 -37.53 -5.57 10.10
N THR A 30 -36.49 -4.76 9.85
CA THR A 30 -35.34 -5.22 9.06
C THR A 30 -34.28 -5.83 9.99
N PRO A 31 -33.86 -7.09 9.78
CA PRO A 31 -32.79 -7.69 10.56
C PRO A 31 -31.54 -6.82 10.50
N MET A 32 -30.91 -6.55 11.64
CA MET A 32 -29.60 -5.90 11.66
C MET A 32 -28.61 -6.73 10.84
N THR A 33 -28.07 -6.17 9.77
CA THR A 33 -27.02 -6.82 8.98
C THR A 33 -25.69 -6.59 9.68
N ALA A 34 -25.00 -7.68 10.04
CA ALA A 34 -23.63 -7.62 10.53
C ALA A 34 -22.68 -7.47 9.32
N GLU A 35 -22.07 -6.31 9.15
CA GLU A 35 -20.98 -6.13 8.22
C GLU A 35 -19.66 -6.49 8.93
N LEU A 36 -18.96 -7.48 8.38
CA LEU A 36 -17.59 -7.79 8.72
C LEU A 36 -16.69 -7.02 7.75
N TYR A 37 -15.98 -6.02 8.26
CA TYR A 37 -15.20 -5.11 7.41
C TYR A 37 -13.82 -5.64 7.01
N ALA A 38 -13.35 -6.73 7.62
CA ALA A 38 -12.19 -7.44 7.11
C ALA A 38 -12.50 -8.92 6.95
N GLU A 39 -12.43 -9.38 5.70
CA GLU A 39 -12.56 -10.79 5.33
C GLU A 39 -11.30 -11.59 5.66
N LYS A 40 -10.17 -10.92 5.89
CA LYS A 40 -8.84 -11.51 6.09
C LYS A 40 -8.19 -11.05 7.39
N ASP A 41 -7.46 -11.96 8.03
CA ASP A 41 -6.58 -11.65 9.15
C ASP A 41 -5.25 -11.09 8.62
N TYR A 42 -5.21 -9.77 8.38
CA TYR A 42 -4.01 -9.09 7.89
C TYR A 42 -2.87 -9.10 8.92
N GLU A 43 -3.16 -9.26 10.22
CA GLU A 43 -2.12 -9.41 11.26
C GLU A 43 -1.36 -10.71 11.04
N GLN A 44 -2.08 -11.82 10.91
CA GLN A 44 -1.46 -13.12 10.66
C GLN A 44 -0.77 -13.18 9.29
N LEU A 45 -1.41 -12.66 8.23
CA LEU A 45 -0.79 -12.61 6.90
C LEU A 45 0.52 -11.81 6.91
N PHE A 46 0.56 -10.67 7.61
CA PHE A 46 1.76 -9.87 7.70
C PHE A 46 2.86 -10.58 8.48
N LEU A 47 2.53 -11.30 9.55
CA LEU A 47 3.50 -12.11 10.30
C LEU A 47 4.11 -13.23 9.47
N ASP A 48 3.26 -13.96 8.75
CA ASP A 48 3.70 -15.05 7.88
C ASP A 48 4.60 -14.49 6.77
N PHE A 49 4.18 -13.40 6.14
CA PHE A 49 4.97 -12.68 5.15
C PHE A 49 6.31 -12.20 5.72
N LEU A 50 6.32 -11.55 6.89
CA LEU A 50 7.54 -11.07 7.53
C LEU A 50 8.51 -12.22 7.78
N SER A 51 8.02 -13.37 8.26
CA SER A 51 8.85 -14.55 8.52
C SER A 51 9.53 -15.09 7.26
N GLN A 52 8.85 -15.01 6.11
CA GLN A 52 9.39 -15.39 4.80
C GLN A 52 10.37 -14.35 4.25
N ALA A 53 10.00 -13.07 4.35
CA ALA A 53 10.76 -11.96 3.79
C ALA A 53 12.08 -11.70 4.52
N THR A 54 12.13 -11.91 5.85
CA THR A 54 13.33 -11.63 6.67
C THR A 54 14.13 -12.88 7.03
N GLY A 55 13.89 -14.02 6.38
CA GLY A 55 14.43 -15.34 6.75
C GLY A 55 15.88 -15.29 7.24
N SER A 56 16.13 -15.69 8.49
CA SER A 56 17.44 -15.78 9.17
C SER A 56 18.41 -14.59 9.11
N TYR A 57 18.07 -13.44 8.51
CA TYR A 57 18.96 -12.27 8.40
C TYR A 57 18.68 -11.29 9.54
N ASP A 58 19.37 -11.51 10.67
CA ASP A 58 19.28 -10.65 11.87
C ASP A 58 19.56 -9.16 11.58
N GLU A 59 20.35 -8.86 10.55
CA GLU A 59 20.67 -7.50 10.12
C GLU A 59 19.45 -6.75 9.56
N GLN A 60 18.67 -7.36 8.66
CA GLN A 60 17.45 -6.74 8.11
C GLN A 60 16.41 -6.47 9.21
N ILE A 61 16.26 -7.42 10.13
CA ILE A 61 15.36 -7.27 11.28
C ILE A 61 15.82 -6.11 12.17
N SER A 62 17.13 -5.98 12.40
CA SER A 62 17.68 -4.89 13.21
C SER A 62 17.48 -3.53 12.55
N MET A 63 17.64 -3.43 11.22
CA MET A 63 17.36 -2.21 10.48
C MET A 63 15.87 -1.86 10.47
N LEU A 64 14.98 -2.84 10.32
CA LEU A 64 13.53 -2.62 10.45
C LEU A 64 13.15 -2.09 11.84
N ILE A 65 13.78 -2.60 12.90
CA ILE A 65 13.60 -2.06 14.25
C ILE A 65 14.08 -0.62 14.34
N ALA A 66 15.24 -0.29 13.77
CA ALA A 66 15.76 1.08 13.75
C ALA A 66 14.85 2.06 12.99
N GLU A 67 14.26 1.64 11.87
CA GLU A 67 13.25 2.43 11.17
C GLU A 67 11.98 2.61 12.01
N LEU A 68 11.52 1.56 12.73
CA LEU A 68 10.41 1.66 13.68
C LEU A 68 10.73 2.63 14.83
N ASP A 69 11.94 2.60 15.37
CA ASP A 69 12.40 3.56 16.39
C ASP A 69 12.38 5.00 15.88
N SER A 70 12.61 5.17 14.57
CA SER A 70 12.57 6.47 13.88
C SER A 70 11.16 6.90 13.43
N GLY A 71 10.13 6.09 13.70
CA GLY A 71 8.73 6.45 13.44
C GLY A 71 8.06 5.77 12.24
N ALA A 72 8.68 4.75 11.65
CA ALA A 72 8.11 4.00 10.52
C ALA A 72 6.82 3.23 10.90
N ASP A 73 6.57 3.01 12.20
CA ASP A 73 5.35 2.40 12.72
C ASP A 73 4.10 3.15 12.28
N ARG A 74 4.16 4.49 12.20
CA ARG A 74 3.03 5.32 11.74
C ARG A 74 2.68 5.07 10.27
N VAL A 75 3.67 4.76 9.44
CA VAL A 75 3.47 4.44 8.02
C VAL A 75 2.81 3.07 7.89
N ALA A 76 3.33 2.08 8.62
CA ALA A 76 2.76 0.73 8.66
C ALA A 76 1.33 0.71 9.23
N GLN A 77 1.09 1.39 10.35
CA GLN A 77 -0.23 1.53 10.96
C GLN A 77 -1.23 2.15 9.98
N LYS A 78 -0.83 3.15 9.19
CA LYS A 78 -1.72 3.76 8.20
C LYS A 78 -2.14 2.79 7.10
N LEU A 79 -1.25 1.90 6.68
CA LEU A 79 -1.62 0.80 5.78
C LEU A 79 -2.59 -0.14 6.49
N MET A 80 -2.25 -0.64 7.66
CA MET A 80 -3.09 -1.62 8.36
C MET A 80 -4.49 -1.06 8.69
N SER A 81 -4.60 0.20 9.13
CA SER A 81 -5.89 0.88 9.30
C SER A 81 -6.69 0.97 8.00
N ALA A 82 -6.02 1.19 6.85
CA ALA A 82 -6.70 1.21 5.56
C ALA A 82 -7.23 -0.17 5.17
N LEU A 83 -6.49 -1.24 5.48
CA LEU A 83 -6.88 -2.62 5.19
C LEU A 83 -8.03 -3.11 6.08
N TYR A 84 -8.12 -2.64 7.33
CA TYR A 84 -9.23 -2.99 8.23
C TYR A 84 -10.46 -2.08 8.10
N SER A 85 -10.41 -1.10 7.20
CA SER A 85 -11.50 -0.12 7.04
C SER A 85 -12.55 -0.57 6.03
N PRO A 86 -13.85 -0.33 6.29
CA PRO A 86 -14.92 -0.44 5.28
C PRO A 86 -14.61 0.33 3.99
N TRP A 87 -13.87 1.43 4.11
CA TRP A 87 -13.56 2.35 3.03
C TRP A 87 -12.21 2.01 2.37
N GLN A 88 -11.79 0.75 2.40
CA GLN A 88 -10.51 0.27 1.91
C GLN A 88 -10.19 0.80 0.52
N LYS A 89 -11.16 0.80 -0.41
CA LYS A 89 -11.00 1.33 -1.78
C LYS A 89 -10.47 2.77 -1.80
N ASN A 90 -10.93 3.62 -0.89
CA ASN A 90 -10.49 5.02 -0.79
C ASN A 90 -9.22 5.22 0.03
N LEU A 91 -8.96 4.35 1.00
CA LEU A 91 -7.84 4.51 1.93
C LEU A 91 -6.57 3.80 1.46
N PHE A 92 -6.70 2.71 0.72
CA PHE A 92 -5.57 1.90 0.28
C PHE A 92 -4.64 2.66 -0.69
N PRO A 93 -5.13 3.35 -1.75
CA PRO A 93 -4.27 4.18 -2.59
C PRO A 93 -3.63 5.35 -1.80
N LYS A 94 -4.31 5.87 -0.77
CA LYS A 94 -3.75 6.91 0.13
C LYS A 94 -2.66 6.34 1.04
N ALA A 95 -2.78 5.09 1.46
CA ALA A 95 -1.75 4.38 2.21
C ALA A 95 -0.51 4.12 1.34
N ILE A 96 -0.69 3.59 0.13
CA ILE A 96 0.38 3.40 -0.87
C ILE A 96 1.10 4.73 -1.13
N LYS A 97 0.35 5.82 -1.37
CA LYS A 97 0.93 7.17 -1.50
C LYS A 97 1.74 7.58 -0.27
N THR A 98 1.28 7.26 0.94
CA THR A 98 2.01 7.60 2.17
C THR A 98 3.31 6.82 2.28
N ILE A 99 3.27 5.52 1.97
CA ILE A 99 4.46 4.65 1.91
C ILE A 99 5.48 5.23 0.93
N ALA A 100 5.06 5.51 -0.32
CA ALA A 100 5.95 6.10 -1.33
C ALA A 100 6.55 7.44 -0.91
N ASN A 101 5.76 8.30 -0.24
CA ASN A 101 6.25 9.59 0.25
C ASN A 101 7.30 9.46 1.36
N LYS A 102 7.38 8.31 2.01
CA LYS A 102 8.28 8.02 3.13
C LYS A 102 9.35 6.99 2.77
N ALA A 103 9.42 6.55 1.51
CA ALA A 103 10.35 5.52 1.07
C ALA A 103 11.83 5.90 1.16
N GLU A 104 12.18 7.19 1.10
CA GLU A 104 13.57 7.61 1.36
C GLU A 104 13.93 7.62 2.85
N GLU A 105 12.94 7.88 3.71
CA GLU A 105 13.13 7.97 5.16
C GLU A 105 13.12 6.57 5.80
N TYR A 106 12.26 5.67 5.29
CA TYR A 106 12.08 4.31 5.78
C TYR A 106 12.10 3.31 4.60
N PRO A 107 13.25 3.13 3.92
CA PRO A 107 13.35 2.32 2.71
C PRO A 107 12.97 0.86 2.92
N LEU A 108 13.41 0.22 4.00
CA LEU A 108 13.12 -1.20 4.24
C LEU A 108 11.65 -1.41 4.60
N MET A 109 11.11 -0.61 5.50
CA MET A 109 9.69 -0.68 5.87
C MET A 109 8.82 -0.40 4.66
N SER A 110 9.16 0.60 3.84
CA SER A 110 8.35 0.96 2.68
C SER A 110 8.35 -0.14 1.63
N ASP A 111 9.51 -0.71 1.30
CA ASP A 111 9.63 -1.85 0.39
C ASP A 111 8.88 -3.08 0.91
N LEU A 112 9.05 -3.41 2.20
CA LEU A 112 8.35 -4.50 2.88
C LEU A 112 6.83 -4.35 2.78
N LEU A 113 6.30 -3.16 3.06
CA LEU A 113 4.86 -2.89 3.03
C LEU A 113 4.29 -2.99 1.62
N ILE A 114 4.99 -2.51 0.58
CA ILE A 114 4.51 -2.66 -0.80
C ILE A 114 4.56 -4.11 -1.26
N LYS A 115 5.62 -4.85 -0.95
CA LYS A 115 5.70 -6.28 -1.27
C LYS A 115 4.60 -7.07 -0.58
N PHE A 116 4.32 -6.77 0.68
CA PHE A 116 3.18 -7.34 1.40
C PHE A 116 1.85 -7.05 0.66
N CYS A 117 1.64 -5.80 0.23
CA CYS A 117 0.46 -5.42 -0.52
C CYS A 117 0.32 -6.24 -1.81
N GLN A 118 1.38 -6.32 -2.60
CA GLN A 118 1.40 -7.04 -3.88
C GLN A 118 1.09 -8.54 -3.70
N GLN A 119 1.56 -9.15 -2.61
CA GLN A 119 1.36 -10.58 -2.36
C GLN A 119 -0.02 -10.91 -1.79
N HIS A 120 -0.60 -10.07 -0.93
CA HIS A 120 -1.77 -10.44 -0.13
C HIS A 120 -3.00 -9.55 -0.29
N VAL A 121 -2.82 -8.34 -0.83
CA VAL A 121 -3.87 -7.31 -0.88
C VAL A 121 -4.25 -6.97 -2.31
N GLY A 122 -3.33 -6.43 -3.08
CA GLY A 122 -3.61 -5.90 -4.41
C GLY A 122 -2.45 -5.10 -4.99
N SER A 123 -2.66 -4.65 -6.23
CA SER A 123 -1.67 -3.90 -6.99
C SER A 123 -1.38 -2.52 -6.41
N VAL A 124 -0.16 -2.02 -6.65
CA VAL A 124 0.23 -0.62 -6.39
C VAL A 124 -0.62 0.38 -7.18
N ASP A 125 -1.23 -0.08 -8.29
CA ASP A 125 -2.14 0.68 -9.15
C ASP A 125 -3.61 0.58 -8.71
N ALA A 126 -3.87 0.18 -7.45
CA ALA A 126 -5.21 0.29 -6.90
C ALA A 126 -5.72 1.73 -7.02
N VAL A 127 -6.96 1.87 -7.48
CA VAL A 127 -7.66 3.14 -7.64
C VAL A 127 -8.65 3.34 -6.50
N ASP A 128 -8.88 4.59 -6.13
CA ASP A 128 -9.98 4.95 -5.24
C ASP A 128 -11.29 5.14 -6.01
N ASP A 129 -12.35 5.55 -5.31
CA ASP A 129 -13.66 5.76 -5.93
C ASP A 129 -13.66 6.89 -6.99
N PHE A 130 -12.59 7.69 -7.06
CA PHE A 130 -12.37 8.70 -8.10
C PHE A 130 -11.53 8.18 -9.27
N GLY A 131 -11.17 6.90 -9.28
CA GLY A 131 -10.30 6.31 -10.29
C GLY A 131 -8.82 6.71 -10.15
N GLU A 132 -8.40 7.24 -8.99
CA GLU A 132 -7.04 7.74 -8.82
C GLU A 132 -6.10 6.77 -8.11
N THR A 133 -4.99 6.43 -8.77
CA THR A 133 -3.89 5.67 -8.16
C THR A 133 -3.04 6.54 -7.22
N ALA A 134 -2.19 5.90 -6.42
CA ALA A 134 -1.18 6.61 -5.63
C ALA A 134 -0.24 7.46 -6.51
N LEU A 135 0.14 6.96 -7.69
CA LEU A 135 0.98 7.65 -8.67
C LEU A 135 0.30 8.94 -9.15
N ALA A 136 -0.98 8.86 -9.56
CA ALA A 136 -1.77 10.02 -9.98
C ALA A 136 -1.84 11.08 -8.86
N LYS A 137 -2.08 10.65 -7.62
CA LYS A 137 -2.20 11.55 -6.46
C LYS A 137 -0.88 12.23 -6.08
N ILE A 138 0.27 11.67 -6.42
CA ILE A 138 1.57 12.31 -6.20
C ILE A 138 1.80 13.35 -7.30
N LEU A 139 1.62 12.97 -8.56
CA LEU A 139 1.76 13.88 -9.71
C LEU A 139 0.85 15.11 -9.62
N LYS A 140 -0.41 14.95 -9.18
CA LYS A 140 -1.33 16.09 -8.99
C LYS A 140 -0.89 17.06 -7.90
N LYS A 141 -0.21 16.57 -6.86
CA LYS A 141 0.19 17.40 -5.71
C LYS A 141 1.50 18.13 -5.99
N ASP A 142 2.48 17.43 -6.53
CA ASP A 142 3.80 17.98 -6.79
C ASP A 142 4.51 17.14 -7.87
N GLN A 143 4.61 17.71 -9.07
CA GLN A 143 5.19 17.06 -10.24
C GLN A 143 6.71 16.90 -10.16
N GLN A 144 7.38 17.59 -9.23
CA GLN A 144 8.84 17.57 -9.11
C GLN A 144 9.34 16.53 -8.09
N ARG A 145 8.44 15.86 -7.36
CA ARG A 145 8.83 14.85 -6.36
C ARG A 145 9.19 13.52 -7.01
N LYS A 146 10.45 13.42 -7.42
CA LYS A 146 10.98 12.24 -8.11
C LYS A 146 10.99 10.98 -7.26
N SER A 147 11.45 11.04 -6.02
CA SER A 147 11.71 9.83 -5.22
C SER A 147 10.46 8.98 -4.95
N PRO A 148 9.31 9.57 -4.56
CA PRO A 148 8.08 8.79 -4.40
C PRO A 148 7.57 8.21 -5.72
N LEU A 149 7.72 8.94 -6.84
CA LEU A 149 7.32 8.47 -8.17
C LEU A 149 8.21 7.29 -8.61
N LEU A 150 9.53 7.44 -8.48
CA LEU A 150 10.53 6.42 -8.78
C LEU A 150 10.29 5.15 -7.95
N PHE A 151 9.98 5.31 -6.66
CA PHE A 151 9.64 4.19 -5.79
C PHE A 151 8.42 3.43 -6.32
N LEU A 152 7.33 4.12 -6.67
CA LEU A 152 6.12 3.47 -7.19
C LEU A 152 6.37 2.73 -8.50
N VAL A 153 7.06 3.33 -9.47
CA VAL A 153 7.34 2.66 -10.77
C VAL A 153 8.31 1.49 -10.61
N LYS A 154 9.26 1.54 -9.66
CA LYS A 154 10.09 0.37 -9.32
C LYS A 154 9.29 -0.79 -8.73
N HIS A 155 8.13 -0.50 -8.16
CA HIS A 155 7.16 -1.50 -7.68
C HIS A 155 6.05 -1.79 -8.69
N GLY A 156 6.25 -1.51 -9.98
CA GLY A 156 5.34 -1.93 -11.03
C GLY A 156 4.15 -0.99 -11.28
N ALA A 157 4.22 0.27 -10.81
CA ALA A 157 3.19 1.25 -11.12
C ALA A 157 3.21 1.59 -12.62
N LYS A 158 2.01 1.64 -13.20
CA LYS A 158 1.79 1.83 -14.65
C LYS A 158 1.32 3.25 -14.94
N HIS A 159 1.71 3.79 -16.10
CA HIS A 159 1.20 5.10 -16.55
C HIS A 159 -0.18 4.99 -17.21
N CYS A 160 -0.59 3.81 -17.70
CA CYS A 160 -1.88 3.63 -18.39
C CYS A 160 -3.12 3.91 -17.51
N GLN A 161 -2.94 3.94 -16.18
CA GLN A 161 -3.99 4.33 -15.22
C GLN A 161 -4.06 5.85 -15.00
N LEU A 162 -3.15 6.62 -15.59
CA LEU A 162 -3.13 8.08 -15.52
C LEU A 162 -3.98 8.68 -16.66
N THR A 163 -4.63 9.81 -16.39
CA THR A 163 -5.24 10.64 -17.44
C THR A 163 -4.19 11.15 -18.42
N SER A 164 -4.55 11.41 -19.69
CA SER A 164 -3.62 11.94 -20.71
C SER A 164 -2.80 13.14 -20.22
N ALA A 165 -3.42 14.11 -19.55
CA ALA A 165 -2.72 15.28 -19.01
C ALA A 165 -1.64 14.93 -17.95
N LEU A 166 -1.84 13.87 -17.17
CA LEU A 166 -0.85 13.41 -16.20
C LEU A 166 0.24 12.58 -16.86
N GLN A 167 -0.06 11.85 -17.94
CA GLN A 167 0.95 11.16 -18.75
C GLN A 167 1.87 12.18 -19.43
N ASP A 168 1.29 13.20 -20.09
CA ASP A 168 2.06 14.28 -20.73
C ASP A 168 2.96 15.01 -19.71
N SER A 169 2.40 15.30 -18.52
CA SER A 169 3.17 15.88 -17.43
C SER A 169 4.32 14.97 -16.97
N LEU A 170 4.13 13.66 -16.92
CA LEU A 170 5.16 12.70 -16.53
C LEU A 170 6.26 12.62 -17.60
N ILE A 171 5.89 12.60 -18.89
CA ILE A 171 6.82 12.61 -20.03
C ILE A 171 7.69 13.86 -20.00
N VAL A 172 7.11 15.04 -19.80
CA VAL A 172 7.83 16.32 -19.86
C VAL A 172 8.73 16.52 -18.64
N ASN A 173 8.24 16.22 -17.43
CA ASN A 173 8.95 16.57 -16.20
C ASN A 173 9.81 15.42 -15.63
N ASN A 174 9.51 14.17 -15.97
CA ASN A 174 10.10 12.97 -15.36
C ASN A 174 10.21 11.83 -16.40
N SER A 175 10.83 12.09 -17.54
CA SER A 175 10.91 11.13 -18.67
C SER A 175 11.57 9.80 -18.30
N ASP A 176 12.53 9.82 -17.38
CA ASP A 176 13.17 8.61 -16.83
C ASP A 176 12.18 7.73 -16.06
N ILE A 177 11.32 8.34 -15.26
CA ILE A 177 10.26 7.64 -14.52
C ILE A 177 9.16 7.17 -15.49
N TYR A 178 8.84 7.97 -16.51
CA TYR A 178 7.89 7.57 -17.55
C TYR A 178 8.32 6.28 -18.24
N ASN A 179 9.58 6.18 -18.66
CA ASN A 179 10.08 4.99 -19.35
C ASN A 179 9.92 3.71 -18.52
N VAL A 180 10.22 3.78 -17.21
CA VAL A 180 10.00 2.63 -16.31
C VAL A 180 8.51 2.30 -16.18
N ALA A 181 7.64 3.31 -16.12
CA ALA A 181 6.20 3.10 -16.06
C ALA A 181 5.64 2.50 -17.38
N GLU A 182 6.21 2.89 -18.53
CA GLU A 182 5.90 2.35 -19.86
C GLU A 182 6.29 0.88 -19.93
N ASP A 183 7.51 0.52 -19.50
CA ASP A 183 7.96 -0.88 -19.44
C ASP A 183 6.99 -1.72 -18.58
N ASN A 184 6.63 -1.24 -17.39
CA ASN A 184 5.63 -1.89 -16.53
C ASN A 184 4.27 -2.06 -17.22
N THR A 185 3.88 -1.11 -18.07
CA THR A 185 2.60 -1.12 -18.79
C THR A 185 2.64 -2.15 -19.92
N MET A 186 3.74 -2.18 -20.68
CA MET A 186 3.95 -3.13 -21.77
C MET A 186 4.10 -4.56 -21.27
N ASP A 187 4.80 -4.76 -20.15
CA ASP A 187 4.89 -6.05 -19.47
C ASP A 187 3.50 -6.54 -19.01
N TRP A 188 2.68 -5.64 -18.46
CA TRP A 188 1.33 -6.00 -18.06
C TRP A 188 0.45 -6.38 -19.26
N ILE A 189 0.51 -5.62 -20.36
CA ILE A 189 -0.24 -5.93 -21.59
C ILE A 189 0.20 -7.29 -22.16
N SER A 190 1.51 -7.55 -22.19
CA SER A 190 2.08 -8.79 -22.75
C SER A 190 1.71 -10.03 -21.93
N ASN A 191 1.51 -9.87 -20.62
CA ASN A 191 1.14 -10.95 -19.71
C ASN A 191 -0.37 -11.08 -19.48
N CYS A 192 -1.20 -10.23 -20.09
CA CYS A 192 -2.65 -10.40 -20.04
C CYS A 192 -3.05 -11.63 -20.88
N PRO A 193 -3.86 -12.56 -20.31
CA PRO A 193 -4.42 -13.65 -21.10
C PRO A 193 -5.14 -13.08 -22.31
N GLN A 194 -4.69 -13.46 -23.51
CA GLN A 194 -5.39 -13.09 -24.74
C GLN A 194 -6.77 -13.78 -24.74
N PRO A 195 -7.82 -13.11 -25.24
CA PRO A 195 -9.17 -13.65 -25.26
C PRO A 195 -9.31 -14.95 -26.04
#